data_AF-A0A7Y7BCE4-F1
#
_entry.id   AF-A0A7Y7BCE4-F1
#
_cell.length_a   1.000
_cell.length_b   1.000
_cell.length_c   1.000
_cell.angle_alpha   90.00
_cell.angle_beta   90.00
_cell.angle_gamma   90.00
#
_symmetry.space_group_name_H-M   'P 1'
#
loop_
_entity.id
_entity.type
_entity.pdbx_description
1 polymer ?
#
loop_
_entity_poly.entity_id
_entity_poly.type
_entity_poly.pdbx_seq_one_letter_code
_entity_poly.pdbx_strand_id
1 'polypeptide(L)'
;MKIFDFTKLTETVSAYIETRVELLKLDLKEQSVKFLARLLTWGIVISTALTATFFLSLGLSAFLNEVLDSTFLGYLMVACLYLLIGLITYLMRGNIEKKIHLEVKETDVLDELEEEDEQ
;
A
#
# COMPACT_ATOMS: atom_id res chain seq x y z
N MET A 1 54.89 -26.72 -7.84
CA MET A 1 54.54 -25.31 -8.14
C MET A 1 53.09 -25.25 -8.64
N LYS A 2 52.11 -25.55 -7.76
CA LYS A 2 50.67 -25.71 -8.13
C LYS A 2 49.70 -25.11 -7.10
N ILE A 3 50.23 -24.33 -6.17
CA ILE A 3 49.51 -23.70 -5.04
C ILE A 3 49.34 -22.18 -5.22
N PHE A 4 49.91 -21.59 -6.28
CA PHE A 4 49.89 -20.15 -6.51
C PHE A 4 48.64 -19.67 -7.27
N ASP A 5 47.96 -20.54 -8.03
CA ASP A 5 46.80 -20.17 -8.83
C ASP A 5 45.50 -20.06 -8.00
N PHE A 6 45.36 -20.89 -6.97
CA PHE A 6 44.18 -20.92 -6.11
C PHE A 6 44.06 -19.64 -5.25
N THR A 7 45.19 -19.09 -4.81
CA THR A 7 45.24 -17.85 -4.06
C THR A 7 44.86 -16.65 -4.91
N LYS A 8 45.35 -16.58 -6.17
CA LYS A 8 44.98 -15.49 -7.10
C LYS A 8 43.51 -15.49 -7.49
N LEU A 9 42.92 -16.67 -7.70
CA LEU A 9 41.49 -16.80 -7.97
C LEU A 9 40.65 -16.36 -6.76
N THR A 10 41.05 -16.76 -5.55
CA THR A 10 40.37 -16.36 -4.32
C THR A 10 40.47 -14.85 -4.07
N GLU A 11 41.63 -14.26 -4.33
CA GLU A 11 41.87 -12.81 -4.18
C GLU A 11 41.05 -11.98 -5.19
N THR A 12 40.95 -12.46 -6.44
CA THR A 12 40.14 -11.80 -7.48
C THR A 12 38.64 -11.92 -7.19
N VAL A 13 38.19 -13.09 -6.70
CA VAL A 13 36.79 -13.31 -6.30
C VAL A 13 36.44 -12.48 -5.05
N SER A 14 37.34 -12.40 -4.06
CA SER A 14 37.16 -11.52 -2.90
C SER A 14 37.05 -10.06 -3.31
N ALA A 15 37.93 -9.56 -4.18
CA ALA A 15 37.87 -8.19 -4.68
C ALA A 15 36.56 -7.90 -5.45
N TYR A 16 36.06 -8.88 -6.20
CA TYR A 16 34.78 -8.78 -6.91
C TYR A 16 33.58 -8.75 -5.96
N ILE A 17 33.59 -9.58 -4.91
CA ILE A 17 32.56 -9.60 -3.87
C ILE A 17 32.59 -8.28 -3.08
N GLU A 18 33.76 -7.76 -2.74
CA GLU A 18 33.91 -6.50 -2.01
C GLU A 18 33.36 -5.31 -2.81
N THR A 19 33.67 -5.24 -4.11
CA THR A 19 33.12 -4.21 -5.02
C THR A 19 31.60 -4.35 -5.18
N ARG A 20 31.08 -5.59 -5.27
CA ARG A 20 29.64 -5.87 -5.37
C ARG A 20 28.90 -5.52 -4.07
N VAL A 21 29.50 -5.78 -2.91
CA VAL A 21 28.96 -5.45 -1.59
C VAL A 21 28.93 -3.95 -1.34
N GLU A 22 29.91 -3.21 -1.85
CA GLU A 22 29.91 -1.74 -1.79
C GLU A 22 28.81 -1.14 -2.67
N LEU A 23 28.61 -1.69 -3.88
CA LEU A 23 27.48 -1.33 -4.74
C LEU A 23 26.11 -1.70 -4.12
N LEU A 24 26.00 -2.88 -3.51
CA LEU A 24 24.80 -3.30 -2.76
C LEU A 24 24.53 -2.42 -1.54
N LYS A 25 25.56 -2.00 -0.79
CA LYS A 25 25.40 -1.05 0.33
C LYS A 25 24.94 0.32 -0.17
N LEU A 26 25.44 0.78 -1.31
CA LEU A 26 25.01 2.04 -1.89
C LEU A 26 23.55 1.96 -2.34
N ASP A 27 23.17 0.89 -3.03
CA ASP A 27 21.85 0.71 -3.61
C ASP A 27 20.80 0.39 -2.53
N LEU A 28 21.14 -0.41 -1.52
CA LEU A 28 20.31 -0.65 -0.33
C LEU A 28 20.13 0.63 0.48
N LYS A 29 21.17 1.47 0.60
CA LYS A 29 21.07 2.74 1.32
C LYS A 29 20.17 3.72 0.56
N GLU A 30 20.31 3.84 -0.76
CA GLU A 30 19.47 4.72 -1.55
C GLU A 30 18.01 4.26 -1.63
N GLN A 31 17.76 2.96 -1.85
CA GLN A 31 16.41 2.42 -1.90
C GLN A 31 15.74 2.44 -0.53
N SER A 32 16.45 2.07 0.54
CA SER A 32 15.91 2.13 1.91
C SER A 32 15.61 3.57 2.31
N VAL A 33 16.49 4.53 1.99
CA VAL A 33 16.26 5.95 2.28
C VAL A 33 15.11 6.51 1.45
N LYS A 34 15.01 6.18 0.16
CA LYS A 34 13.86 6.59 -0.68
C LYS A 34 12.55 5.98 -0.17
N PHE A 35 12.57 4.72 0.26
CA PHE A 35 11.41 4.07 0.85
C PHE A 35 11.01 4.71 2.17
N LEU A 36 11.96 4.94 3.09
CA LEU A 36 11.72 5.60 4.37
C LEU A 36 11.22 7.04 4.19
N ALA A 37 11.81 7.81 3.27
CA ALA A 37 11.39 9.17 2.95
C ALA A 37 9.97 9.19 2.34
N ARG A 38 9.66 8.24 1.46
CA ARG A 38 8.31 8.09 0.89
C ARG A 38 7.30 7.69 1.98
N LEU A 39 7.66 6.78 2.89
CA LEU A 39 6.82 6.32 3.98
C LEU A 39 6.56 7.42 5.01
N LEU A 40 7.57 8.22 5.34
CA LEU A 40 7.41 9.41 6.19
C LEU A 40 6.49 10.45 5.54
N THR A 41 6.70 10.75 4.26
CA THR A 41 5.88 11.72 3.53
C THR A 41 4.42 11.25 3.46
N TRP A 42 4.20 9.99 3.07
CA TRP A 42 2.86 9.42 2.96
C TRP A 42 2.21 9.27 4.34
N GLY A 43 2.99 8.90 5.36
CA GLY A 43 2.55 8.83 6.74
C GLY A 43 2.07 10.18 7.28
N ILE A 44 2.77 11.27 6.96
CA ILE A 44 2.33 12.62 7.33
C ILE A 44 1.01 12.96 6.63
N VAL A 45 0.91 12.73 5.32
CA VAL A 45 -0.32 13.01 4.55
C VAL A 45 -1.51 12.20 5.09
N ILE A 46 -1.33 10.90 5.30
CA ILE A 46 -2.37 10.00 5.83
C ILE A 46 -2.73 10.42 7.26
N SER A 47 -1.76 10.74 8.11
CA SER A 47 -2.00 11.18 9.49
C SER A 47 -2.82 12.48 9.53
N THR A 48 -2.49 13.46 8.69
CA THR A 48 -3.25 14.69 8.57
C THR A 48 -4.66 14.44 8.05
N ALA A 49 -4.81 13.64 7.00
CA ALA A 49 -6.12 13.29 6.44
C ALA A 49 -6.99 12.51 7.43
N LEU A 50 -6.40 11.57 8.17
CA LEU A 50 -7.07 10.81 9.23
C LEU A 50 -7.56 11.73 10.33
N THR A 51 -6.68 12.62 10.83
CA THR A 51 -7.04 13.56 11.89
C THR A 51 -8.14 14.52 11.44
N ALA A 52 -8.05 15.06 10.22
CA ALA A 52 -9.08 15.93 9.66
C ALA A 52 -10.43 15.22 9.55
N THR A 53 -10.43 13.98 9.03
CA THR A 53 -11.65 13.17 8.91
C THR A 53 -12.23 12.84 10.28
N PHE A 54 -11.37 12.56 11.27
CA PHE A 54 -11.79 12.28 12.64
C PHE A 54 -12.48 13.48 13.27
N PHE A 55 -11.86 14.66 13.16
CA PHE A 55 -12.46 15.92 13.62
C PHE A 55 -13.76 16.25 12.89
N LEU A 56 -13.82 16.02 11.58
CA LEU A 56 -15.03 16.23 10.80
C LEU A 56 -16.17 15.33 11.29
N SER A 57 -15.88 14.05 11.55
CA SER A 57 -16.85 13.10 12.11
C SER A 57 -17.30 13.48 13.52
N LEU A 58 -16.37 13.93 14.38
CA LEU A 58 -16.70 14.40 15.73
C LEU A 58 -17.55 15.67 15.67
N GLY A 59 -17.22 16.61 14.79
CA GLY A 59 -17.96 17.85 14.57
C GLY A 59 -19.37 17.61 14.03
N LEU A 60 -19.52 16.74 13.03
CA LEU A 60 -20.83 16.33 12.51
C LEU A 60 -21.68 15.67 13.59
N SER A 61 -21.07 14.78 14.37
CA SER A 61 -21.75 14.12 15.49
C SER A 61 -22.22 15.13 16.54
N ALA A 62 -21.33 16.06 16.94
CA ALA A 62 -21.64 17.10 17.91
C ALA A 62 -22.73 18.06 17.41
N PHE A 63 -22.72 18.43 16.13
CA PHE A 63 -23.76 19.25 15.53
C PHE A 63 -25.13 18.55 15.53
N LEU A 64 -25.16 17.27 15.13
CA LEU A 64 -26.38 16.45 15.23
C LEU A 64 -26.85 16.30 16.68
N ASN A 65 -25.93 16.28 17.63
CA ASN A 65 -26.22 16.17 19.05
C ASN A 65 -26.97 17.39 19.59
N GLU A 66 -26.53 18.58 19.19
CA GLU A 66 -27.12 19.87 19.56
C GLU A 66 -28.51 20.06 18.94
N VAL A 67 -28.71 19.64 17.67
CA VAL A 67 -30.02 19.70 17.00
C VAL A 67 -31.04 18.74 17.63
N LEU A 68 -30.58 17.60 18.16
CA LEU A 68 -31.43 16.58 18.78
C LEU A 68 -31.60 16.78 20.31
N ASP A 69 -31.00 17.82 20.90
CA ASP A 69 -31.05 18.14 22.33
C ASP A 69 -30.66 16.96 23.25
N SER A 70 -29.74 16.09 22.79
CA SER A 70 -29.38 14.86 23.50
C SER A 70 -27.94 14.44 23.29
N THR A 71 -27.18 14.33 24.38
CA THR A 71 -25.72 14.08 24.45
C THR A 71 -25.22 12.83 23.71
N PHE A 72 -26.09 11.87 23.39
CA PHE A 72 -25.67 10.60 22.78
C PHE A 72 -26.23 10.34 21.37
N LEU A 73 -27.32 11.01 20.97
CA LEU A 73 -28.02 10.68 19.73
C LEU A 73 -27.20 10.97 18.47
N GLY A 74 -26.36 12.00 18.46
CA GLY A 74 -25.50 12.34 17.32
C GLY A 74 -24.52 11.22 16.97
N TYR A 75 -23.87 10.64 17.98
CA TYR A 75 -22.93 9.53 17.79
C TYR A 75 -23.65 8.24 17.36
N LEU A 76 -24.82 7.98 17.94
CA LEU A 76 -25.65 6.81 17.59
C LEU A 76 -26.11 6.91 16.12
N MET A 77 -26.51 8.09 15.66
CA MET A 77 -26.95 8.28 14.27
C MET A 77 -25.80 8.06 13.28
N VAL A 78 -24.61 8.60 13.57
CA VAL A 78 -23.41 8.39 12.75
C VAL A 78 -23.00 6.91 12.74
N ALA A 79 -23.04 6.23 13.90
CA ALA A 79 -22.78 4.80 13.99
C ALA A 79 -23.78 3.97 13.18
N CYS A 80 -25.07 4.32 13.25
CA CYS A 80 -26.12 3.65 12.49
C CYS A 80 -25.94 3.86 10.98
N LEU A 81 -25.56 5.08 10.56
CA LEU A 81 -25.29 5.42 9.17
C LEU A 81 -24.09 4.65 8.62
N TYR A 82 -22.99 4.56 9.38
CA TYR A 82 -21.84 3.71 9.01
C TYR A 82 -22.20 2.22 8.97
N LEU A 83 -23.02 1.73 9.90
CA LEU A 83 -23.53 0.36 9.88
C LEU A 83 -24.36 0.08 8.62
N LEU A 84 -25.20 1.04 8.22
CA LEU A 84 -26.06 0.95 7.04
C LEU A 84 -25.21 0.93 5.76
N ILE A 85 -24.19 1.80 5.65
CA ILE A 85 -23.21 1.77 4.55
C ILE A 85 -22.44 0.44 4.55
N GLY A 86 -22.01 -0.04 5.71
CA GLY A 86 -21.32 -1.33 5.84
C GLY A 86 -22.20 -2.50 5.41
N LEU A 87 -23.48 -2.49 5.77
CA LEU A 87 -24.45 -3.50 5.37
C LEU A 87 -24.73 -3.45 3.86
N ILE A 88 -24.91 -2.25 3.30
CA ILE A 88 -25.03 -2.04 1.85
C ILE A 88 -23.80 -2.57 1.14
N THR A 89 -22.60 -2.26 1.63
CA THR A 89 -21.34 -2.71 1.06
C THR A 89 -21.21 -4.24 1.17
N TYR A 90 -21.63 -4.84 2.27
CA TYR A 90 -21.64 -6.30 2.46
C TYR A 90 -22.61 -7.00 1.50
N LEU A 91 -23.81 -6.44 1.32
CA LEU A 91 -24.79 -6.92 0.33
C LEU A 91 -24.27 -6.75 -1.10
N MET A 92 -23.64 -5.61 -1.41
CA MET A 92 -22.98 -5.36 -2.70
C MET A 92 -21.76 -6.24 -2.91
N ARG A 93 -21.08 -6.70 -1.85
CA ARG A 93 -19.92 -7.59 -1.96
C ARG A 93 -20.26 -8.89 -2.70
N GLY A 94 -21.49 -9.39 -2.56
CA GLY A 94 -21.99 -10.52 -3.35
C GLY A 94 -22.07 -10.25 -4.86
N ASN A 95 -22.17 -8.98 -5.29
CA ASN A 95 -22.10 -8.57 -6.69
C ASN A 95 -20.70 -8.10 -7.12
N ILE A 96 -19.91 -7.55 -6.21
CA ILE A 96 -18.55 -7.05 -6.48
C ILE A 96 -17.56 -8.21 -6.68
N GLU A 97 -17.67 -9.31 -5.92
CA GLU A 97 -16.85 -10.52 -6.17
C GLU A 97 -17.05 -11.11 -7.57
N LYS A 98 -18.23 -10.92 -8.17
CA LYS A 98 -18.49 -11.31 -9.57
C LYS A 98 -17.94 -10.30 -10.58
N LYS A 99 -17.97 -9.00 -10.27
CA LYS A 99 -17.43 -7.96 -11.15
C LYS A 99 -15.89 -7.93 -11.17
N ILE A 100 -15.24 -8.13 -10.03
CA ILE A 100 -13.77 -8.13 -9.94
C ILE A 100 -13.18 -9.36 -10.65
N HIS A 101 -13.80 -10.54 -10.57
CA HIS A 101 -13.34 -11.71 -11.34
C HIS A 101 -13.50 -11.56 -12.86
N LEU A 102 -14.46 -10.75 -13.32
CA LEU A 102 -14.67 -10.51 -14.75
C LEU A 102 -13.67 -9.49 -15.30
N GLU A 103 -13.36 -8.44 -14.53
CA GLU A 103 -12.41 -7.38 -14.96
C GLU A 103 -10.95 -7.87 -14.93
N VAL A 104 -10.60 -8.77 -13.99
CA VAL A 104 -9.27 -9.40 -13.95
C VAL A 104 -9.06 -10.37 -15.10
N LYS A 105 -10.11 -11.09 -15.56
CA LYS A 105 -10.00 -12.02 -16.68
C LYS A 105 -9.91 -11.33 -18.05
N GLU A 106 -10.50 -10.14 -18.19
CA GLU A 106 -10.41 -9.37 -19.43
C GLU A 106 -9.04 -8.72 -19.60
N THR A 107 -8.37 -8.34 -18.50
CA THR A 107 -7.01 -7.77 -18.54
C THR A 107 -5.96 -8.84 -18.89
N ASP A 108 -6.06 -10.04 -18.30
CA ASP A 108 -5.12 -11.16 -18.52
C ASP A 108 -5.20 -11.73 -19.95
N VAL A 109 -6.38 -11.68 -20.59
CA VAL A 109 -6.60 -12.17 -21.97
C VAL A 109 -6.18 -11.15 -23.02
N LEU A 110 -6.22 -9.85 -22.72
CA LEU A 110 -5.73 -8.82 -23.66
C LEU A 110 -4.20 -8.80 -23.74
N ASP A 111 -3.51 -9.07 -22.62
CA ASP A 111 -2.05 -9.18 -22.58
C ASP A 111 -1.56 -10.42 -23.38
N GLU A 112 -2.28 -11.55 -23.36
CA GLU A 112 -1.93 -12.74 -24.18
C GLU A 112 -2.18 -12.54 -25.69
N LEU A 113 -3.17 -11.72 -26.07
CA LEU A 113 -3.47 -11.44 -27.49
C LEU A 113 -2.52 -10.39 -28.09
N GLU A 114 -1.95 -9.49 -27.29
CA GLU A 114 -0.91 -8.56 -27.75
C GLU A 114 0.43 -9.26 -27.98
N GLU A 115 0.74 -10.36 -27.29
CA GLU A 115 1.99 -11.12 -27.51
C GLU A 115 1.95 -12.05 -28.74
N GLU A 116 0.77 -12.49 -29.21
CA GLU A 116 0.66 -13.34 -30.42
C GLU A 116 0.73 -12.54 -31.74
N ASP A 117 0.32 -11.26 -31.76
CA ASP A 117 0.37 -10.43 -32.97
C ASP A 117 1.79 -9.84 -33.25
N GLU A 118 2.71 -9.90 -32.28
CA GLU A 118 4.11 -9.46 -32.43
C GLU A 118 5.11 -10.57 -32.83
N GLN A 119 4.69 -11.85 -32.94
CA GLN A 119 5.54 -12.98 -33.39
C GLN A 119 5.30 -13.39 -34.85
#